data_AF-A0A2S2QXV5-F1
#
_entry.id   AF-A0A2S2QXV5-F1
#
_cell.length_a   1.000
_cell.length_b   1.000
_cell.length_c   1.000
_cell.angle_alpha   90.00
_cell.angle_beta   90.00
_cell.angle_gamma   90.00
#
_symmetry.space_group_name_H-M   'P 1'
#
loop_
_entity.id
_entity.type
_entity.pdbx_description
1 polymer ?
#
loop_
_entity_poly.entity_id
_entity_poly.type
_entity_poly.pdbx_seq_one_letter_code
_entity_poly.pdbx_strand_id
1 'polypeptide(L)'
;MGFIRKSDAEEMLTRYATGTFLLRFSDSELGGLTVAWAGSNDSDAYSLHPFSAKDLSIRNLADRLLDLPYLTKLYPDIDKNQAFGKYYTQPQNISTPVTSNGYLKPLLVTHVPGWGGPGTNCQGMNSYPNTPQNHMFHVNSPGNCSIRETSSVHSEPVT
;
A
#
# COMPACT_ATOMS: atom_id res chain seq x y z
N MET A 1 -7.82 18.37 8.99
CA MET A 1 -7.42 18.29 10.40
C MET A 1 -5.93 18.58 10.48
N GLY A 2 -5.45 19.31 11.49
CA GLY A 2 -4.06 19.79 11.55
C GLY A 2 -3.33 19.19 12.74
N PHE A 3 -3.69 19.64 13.95
CA PHE A 3 -3.04 19.22 15.18
C PHE A 3 -3.95 18.23 15.92
N ILE A 4 -3.73 16.94 15.68
CA ILE A 4 -4.40 15.84 16.38
C ILE A 4 -3.36 14.76 16.70
N ARG A 5 -3.44 14.18 17.91
CA ARG A 5 -2.53 13.11 18.32
C ARG A 5 -2.84 11.84 17.54
N LYS A 6 -1.86 10.94 17.45
CA LYS A 6 -2.03 9.64 16.81
C LYS A 6 -3.22 8.87 17.40
N SER A 7 -3.28 8.75 18.73
CA SER A 7 -4.36 8.04 19.45
C SER A 7 -5.74 8.58 19.10
N ASP A 8 -5.88 9.91 19.12
CA ASP A 8 -7.17 10.56 18.95
C ASP A 8 -7.64 10.44 17.50
N ALA A 9 -6.72 10.54 16.54
CA ALA A 9 -7.00 10.30 15.14
C ALA A 9 -7.47 8.85 14.88
N GLU A 10 -6.79 7.87 15.50
CA GLU A 10 -7.15 6.46 15.39
C GLU A 10 -8.52 6.18 16.01
N GLU A 11 -8.79 6.70 17.21
CA GLU A 11 -10.11 6.59 17.87
C GLU A 11 -11.24 7.28 17.08
N MET A 12 -10.94 8.41 16.42
CA MET A 12 -11.92 9.05 15.56
C MET A 12 -12.25 8.17 14.35
N LEU A 13 -11.24 7.55 13.73
CA LEU A 13 -11.38 6.78 12.51
C LEU A 13 -12.08 5.43 12.71
N THR A 14 -11.96 4.80 13.89
CA THR A 14 -12.70 3.55 14.21
C THR A 14 -14.22 3.73 14.19
N ARG A 15 -14.72 4.97 14.26
CA ARG A 15 -16.16 5.29 14.19
C ARG A 15 -16.66 5.51 12.76
N TYR A 16 -15.77 5.48 11.75
CA TYR A 16 -16.09 5.76 10.35
C TYR A 16 -15.86 4.52 9.47
N ALA A 17 -16.41 4.56 8.26
CA ALA A 17 -16.29 3.46 7.32
C ALA A 17 -14.83 3.20 6.91
N THR A 18 -14.51 1.92 6.63
CA THR A 18 -13.20 1.50 6.09
C THR A 18 -12.75 2.35 4.91
N GLY A 19 -11.48 2.73 4.93
CA GLY A 19 -10.87 3.58 3.91
C GLY A 19 -11.13 5.08 4.10
N THR A 20 -11.89 5.46 5.14
CA THR A 20 -11.92 6.85 5.59
C THR A 20 -10.56 7.23 6.14
N PHE A 21 -10.04 8.39 5.73
CA PHE A 21 -8.73 8.88 6.13
C PHE A 21 -8.76 10.34 6.52
N LEU A 22 -7.75 10.75 7.28
CA LEU A 22 -7.52 12.13 7.66
C LEU A 22 -6.04 12.47 7.54
N LEU A 23 -5.79 13.76 7.35
CA LEU A 23 -4.46 14.35 7.41
C LEU A 23 -4.22 14.89 8.82
N ARG A 24 -3.01 14.69 9.34
CA ARG A 24 -2.55 15.31 10.59
C ARG A 24 -1.07 15.63 10.51
N PHE A 25 -0.64 16.63 11.26
CA PHE A 25 0.78 16.86 11.48
C PHE A 25 1.33 15.83 12.46
N SER A 26 2.55 15.39 12.19
CA SER A 26 3.30 14.55 13.11
C SER A 26 3.72 15.39 14.33
N ASP A 27 3.63 14.78 15.51
CA ASP A 27 4.16 15.31 16.76
C ASP A 27 5.63 14.95 16.95
N SER A 28 6.06 13.81 16.39
CA SER A 28 7.44 13.31 16.46
C SER A 28 8.35 13.88 15.37
N GLU A 29 7.79 14.28 14.23
CA GLU A 29 8.56 14.76 13.08
C GLU A 29 8.21 16.22 12.79
N LEU A 30 9.20 17.11 12.97
CA LEU A 30 9.02 18.55 12.82
C LEU A 30 8.58 18.89 11.39
N GLY A 31 7.36 19.40 11.25
CA GLY A 31 6.79 19.76 9.95
C GLY A 31 6.42 18.54 9.08
N GLY A 32 6.39 17.33 9.65
CA GLY A 32 5.97 16.13 8.95
C GLY A 32 4.45 16.06 8.82
N LEU A 33 3.94 15.76 7.62
CA LEU A 33 2.52 15.55 7.37
C LEU A 33 2.24 14.06 7.23
N THR A 34 1.37 13.49 8.07
CA THR A 34 1.01 12.07 8.01
C THR A 34 -0.47 11.87 7.66
N VAL A 35 -0.78 10.66 7.20
CA VAL A 35 -2.11 10.21 6.82
C VAL A 35 -2.49 9.07 7.76
N ALA A 36 -3.63 9.19 8.42
CA ALA A 36 -4.22 8.10 9.19
C ALA A 36 -5.50 7.62 8.49
N TRP A 37 -5.77 6.31 8.50
CA TRP A 37 -6.96 5.73 7.88
C TRP A 37 -7.57 4.58 8.69
N ALA A 38 -8.88 4.41 8.53
CA ALA A 38 -9.64 3.29 9.07
C ALA A 38 -9.38 2.02 8.25
N GLY A 39 -8.96 0.95 8.92
CA GLY A 39 -8.73 -0.36 8.35
C GLY A 39 -10.02 -1.12 8.02
N SER A 40 -9.86 -2.36 7.58
CA SER A 40 -10.98 -3.25 7.25
C SER A 40 -11.73 -3.78 8.47
N ASN A 41 -11.10 -3.76 9.64
CA ASN A 41 -11.74 -4.13 10.90
C ASN A 41 -12.17 -2.87 11.64
N ASP A 42 -13.33 -2.91 12.29
CA ASP A 42 -13.92 -1.75 13.00
C ASP A 42 -13.02 -1.16 14.10
N SER A 43 -12.02 -1.92 14.58
CA SER A 43 -11.07 -1.49 15.61
C SER A 43 -9.71 -1.04 15.08
N ASP A 44 -9.44 -1.23 13.80
CA ASP A 44 -8.10 -1.05 13.27
C ASP A 44 -7.99 0.30 12.58
N ALA A 45 -7.04 1.12 13.03
CA ALA A 45 -6.66 2.33 12.36
C ALA A 45 -5.13 2.35 12.20
N TYR A 46 -4.68 2.87 11.07
CA TYR A 46 -3.27 2.86 10.71
C TYR A 46 -2.82 4.27 10.38
N SER A 47 -1.55 4.58 10.65
CA SER A 47 -0.91 5.84 10.29
C SER A 47 0.31 5.57 9.41
N LEU A 48 0.44 6.31 8.30
CA LEU A 48 1.63 6.28 7.47
C LEU A 48 2.80 6.93 8.20
N HIS A 49 4.01 6.61 7.74
CA HIS A 49 5.18 7.42 8.08
C HIS A 49 4.94 8.87 7.65
N PRO A 50 5.30 9.88 8.47
CA PRO A 50 5.11 11.27 8.08
C PRO A 50 5.91 11.62 6.83
N PHE A 51 5.35 12.48 6.01
CA PHE A 51 6.00 13.02 4.83
C PHE A 51 6.68 14.32 5.19
N SER A 52 7.98 14.39 4.93
CA SER A 52 8.76 15.61 5.09
C SER A 52 8.50 16.62 3.96
N ALA A 53 8.96 17.85 4.12
CA ALA A 53 8.91 18.85 3.04
C ALA A 53 9.67 18.38 1.78
N LYS A 54 10.78 17.64 1.95
CA LYS A 54 11.57 17.07 0.85
C LYS A 54 10.74 16.02 0.10
N ASP A 55 10.03 15.16 0.81
CA ASP A 55 9.15 14.16 0.23
C ASP A 55 8.06 14.77 -0.64
N LEU A 56 7.41 15.82 -0.12
CA LEU A 56 6.34 16.52 -0.81
C LEU A 56 6.83 17.34 -2.00
N SER A 57 8.12 17.71 -2.05
CA SER A 57 8.74 18.35 -3.21
C SER A 57 9.01 17.38 -4.38
N ILE A 58 9.24 16.11 -4.09
CA ILE A 58 9.48 15.06 -5.10
C ILE A 58 8.16 14.60 -5.72
N ARG A 59 7.14 14.37 -4.88
CA ARG A 59 5.80 13.96 -5.30
C ARG A 59 4.79 14.61 -4.37
N ASN A 60 3.85 15.36 -4.95
CA ASN A 60 2.85 16.08 -4.18
C ASN A 60 1.95 15.11 -3.40
N LEU A 61 1.30 15.62 -2.35
CA LEU A 61 0.46 14.80 -1.48
C LEU A 61 -0.71 14.13 -2.23
N ALA A 62 -1.36 14.85 -3.16
CA ALA A 62 -2.53 14.34 -3.86
C ALA A 62 -2.20 13.08 -4.68
N ASP A 63 -1.07 13.11 -5.39
CA ASP A 63 -0.57 11.97 -6.14
C ASP A 63 -0.19 10.79 -5.22
N ARG A 64 0.42 11.08 -4.06
CA ARG A 64 0.70 10.03 -3.07
C ARG A 64 -0.57 9.37 -2.53
N LEU A 65 -1.62 10.14 -2.29
CA LEU A 65 -2.94 9.62 -1.86
C LEU A 65 -3.66 8.86 -2.98
N LEU A 66 -3.43 9.26 -4.25
CA LEU A 66 -3.97 8.56 -5.41
C LEU A 66 -3.36 7.16 -5.53
N ASP A 67 -2.06 7.01 -5.29
CA ASP A 67 -1.34 5.73 -5.35
C ASP A 67 -1.84 4.70 -4.33
N LEU A 68 -2.58 5.14 -3.30
CA LEU A 68 -3.11 4.29 -2.23
C LEU A 68 -4.60 3.97 -2.49
N PRO A 69 -4.93 2.78 -3.04
CA PRO A 69 -6.29 2.46 -3.48
C PRO A 69 -7.28 2.25 -2.33
N TYR A 70 -6.76 1.88 -1.15
CA TYR A 70 -7.56 1.64 0.06
C TYR A 70 -8.02 2.94 0.74
N LEU A 71 -7.47 4.10 0.35
CA LEU A 71 -7.98 5.40 0.78
C LEU A 71 -9.13 5.81 -0.13
N THR A 72 -10.32 5.92 0.43
CA THR A 72 -11.57 6.14 -0.32
C THR A 72 -12.21 7.48 0.00
N LYS A 73 -12.27 7.84 1.29
CA LYS A 73 -12.97 9.04 1.77
C LYS A 73 -12.11 9.87 2.70
N LEU A 74 -12.08 11.17 2.48
CA LEU A 74 -11.52 12.14 3.41
C LEU A 74 -12.55 12.45 4.50
N TYR A 75 -12.13 12.39 5.75
CA TYR A 75 -12.95 12.75 6.90
C TYR A 75 -13.54 14.17 6.76
N PRO A 76 -14.83 14.38 7.11
CA PRO A 76 -15.76 13.39 7.67
C PRO A 76 -16.48 12.51 6.64
N ASP A 77 -16.80 12.99 5.43
CA ASP A 77 -17.49 12.20 4.40
C ASP A 77 -17.33 12.82 3.00
N ILE A 78 -16.08 13.05 2.58
CA ILE A 78 -15.76 13.64 1.28
C ILE A 78 -15.05 12.60 0.43
N ASP A 79 -15.51 12.34 -0.80
CA ASP A 79 -14.82 11.38 -1.66
C ASP A 79 -13.39 11.83 -1.98
N LYS A 80 -12.44 10.90 -1.99
CA LYS A 80 -11.01 11.19 -2.25
C LYS A 80 -10.82 12.01 -3.53
N ASN A 81 -11.48 11.62 -4.61
CA ASN A 81 -11.37 12.30 -5.90
C ASN A 81 -12.05 13.67 -5.89
N GLN A 82 -13.08 13.88 -5.08
CA GLN A 82 -13.70 15.19 -4.92
C GLN A 82 -12.77 16.15 -4.17
N ALA A 83 -12.08 15.66 -3.13
CA ALA A 83 -11.16 16.47 -2.34
C ALA A 83 -9.84 16.77 -3.08
N PHE A 84 -9.23 15.74 -3.67
CA PHE A 84 -7.86 15.81 -4.21
C PHE A 84 -7.79 15.80 -5.73
N GLY A 85 -8.89 15.50 -6.44
CA GLY A 85 -8.88 15.29 -7.89
C GLY A 85 -8.34 16.46 -8.70
N LYS A 86 -8.58 17.69 -8.25
CA LYS A 86 -8.06 18.91 -8.90
C LYS A 86 -6.54 19.09 -8.76
N TYR A 87 -5.91 18.38 -7.83
CA TYR A 87 -4.48 18.43 -7.56
C TYR A 87 -3.72 17.23 -8.12
N TYR A 88 -4.42 16.25 -8.71
CA TYR A 88 -3.76 15.15 -9.39
C TYR A 88 -2.98 15.70 -10.57
N THR A 89 -1.70 15.33 -10.64
CA THR A 89 -0.88 15.71 -11.78
C THR A 89 -1.41 14.95 -12.99
N GLN A 90 -2.11 15.66 -13.89
CA GLN A 90 -2.67 15.04 -15.09
C GLN A 90 -1.57 14.29 -15.87
N PRO A 91 -1.90 13.13 -16.47
CA PRO A 91 -0.95 12.27 -17.16
C PRO A 91 -0.38 12.88 -18.46
N GLN A 92 -0.39 14.20 -18.65
CA GLN A 92 0.18 14.86 -19.82
C GLN A 92 1.70 14.61 -19.95
N ASN A 93 2.38 14.23 -18.86
CA ASN A 93 3.77 13.73 -18.89
C ASN A 93 3.90 12.22 -19.14
N ILE A 94 2.80 11.48 -19.24
CA ILE A 94 2.70 10.01 -19.41
C ILE A 94 2.19 9.64 -20.81
N SER A 95 1.57 10.56 -21.56
CA SER A 95 1.08 10.30 -22.93
C SER A 95 2.19 9.92 -23.93
N THR A 96 3.46 10.15 -23.58
CA THR A 96 4.62 9.54 -24.25
C THR A 96 5.41 8.74 -23.23
N PRO A 97 5.02 7.47 -22.97
CA PRO A 97 5.74 6.60 -22.05
C PRO A 97 7.15 6.32 -22.57
N VAL A 98 7.38 6.53 -23.87
CA VAL A 98 8.65 6.41 -24.55
C VAL A 98 9.17 7.81 -24.87
N THR A 99 10.40 8.10 -24.46
CA THR A 99 11.15 9.25 -24.95
C THR A 99 11.39 9.12 -26.45
N SER A 100 11.73 10.23 -27.12
CA SER A 100 12.07 10.25 -28.55
C SER A 100 13.21 9.29 -28.94
N ASN A 101 13.95 8.76 -27.96
CA ASN A 101 15.10 7.88 -28.14
C ASN A 101 14.79 6.41 -27.75
N GLY A 102 13.52 6.04 -27.55
CA GLY A 102 13.12 4.67 -27.25
C GLY A 102 13.14 4.26 -25.77
N TYR A 103 13.59 5.13 -24.86
CA TYR A 103 13.61 4.82 -23.41
C TYR A 103 12.27 5.08 -22.74
N LEU A 104 11.86 4.17 -21.85
CA LEU A 104 10.66 4.34 -21.04
C LEU A 104 10.88 5.33 -19.88
N LYS A 105 9.93 6.24 -19.66
CA LYS A 105 9.95 7.15 -18.51
C LYS A 105 9.39 6.43 -17.27
N PRO A 106 10.19 6.21 -16.21
CA PRO A 106 9.68 5.58 -14.98
C PRO A 106 8.74 6.54 -14.23
N LEU A 107 7.72 5.99 -13.57
CA LEU A 107 6.80 6.72 -12.70
C LEU A 107 7.05 6.36 -11.24
N LEU A 108 7.28 7.36 -10.39
CA LEU A 108 7.37 7.16 -8.95
C LEU A 108 5.97 7.03 -8.34
N VAL A 109 5.75 5.98 -7.55
CA VAL A 109 4.48 5.73 -6.86
C VAL A 109 4.71 5.45 -5.37
N THR A 110 3.73 5.81 -4.54
CA THR A 110 3.70 5.49 -3.12
C THR A 110 3.05 4.13 -2.91
N HIS A 111 3.72 3.20 -2.22
CA HIS A 111 3.18 1.87 -1.94
C HIS A 111 3.49 1.46 -0.51
N VAL A 112 2.51 0.85 0.17
CA VAL A 112 2.69 0.23 1.49
C VAL A 112 2.86 -1.28 1.29
N PRO A 113 4.05 -1.85 1.60
CA PRO A 113 4.30 -3.28 1.45
C PRO A 113 3.25 -4.12 2.18
N GLY A 114 2.67 -5.11 1.50
CA GLY A 114 1.65 -6.00 2.07
C GLY A 114 0.21 -5.47 2.07
N TRP A 115 -0.04 -4.25 1.56
CA TRP A 115 -1.37 -3.60 1.57
C TRP A 115 -1.97 -3.40 0.17
N GLY A 116 -1.49 -4.15 -0.83
CA GLY A 116 -1.80 -3.95 -2.25
C GLY A 116 -3.17 -4.45 -2.73
N GLY A 117 -4.27 -3.77 -2.34
CA GLY A 117 -5.57 -3.79 -3.03
C GLY A 117 -6.39 -5.11 -3.04
N PRO A 118 -7.71 -5.04 -3.31
CA PRO A 118 -8.57 -6.23 -3.37
C PRO A 118 -8.26 -7.02 -4.65
N GLY A 119 -7.55 -8.14 -4.48
CA GLY A 119 -7.14 -9.04 -5.56
C GLY A 119 -5.79 -9.74 -5.35
N THR A 120 -4.96 -9.27 -4.40
CA THR A 120 -3.68 -9.93 -4.07
C THR A 120 -3.81 -10.80 -2.82
N ASN A 121 -4.65 -11.83 -2.91
CA ASN A 121 -4.65 -12.89 -1.90
C ASN A 121 -3.50 -13.85 -2.19
N CYS A 122 -2.28 -13.41 -1.90
CA CYS A 122 -1.12 -14.29 -1.80
C CYS A 122 -0.05 -13.61 -0.94
N GLN A 123 0.17 -14.17 0.25
CA GLN A 123 1.49 -14.19 0.86
C GLN A 123 2.45 -14.78 -0.19
N GLY A 124 3.20 -13.93 -0.89
CA GLY A 124 4.08 -14.38 -1.95
C GLY A 124 4.66 -13.23 -2.74
N MET A 125 5.89 -12.84 -2.39
CA MET A 125 6.88 -12.21 -3.28
C MET A 125 6.40 -11.06 -4.18
N ASN A 126 6.13 -9.89 -3.60
CA ASN A 126 6.50 -8.65 -4.30
C ASN A 126 7.93 -8.27 -3.89
N SER A 127 8.89 -9.03 -4.43
CA SER A 127 10.31 -8.69 -4.34
C SER A 127 10.55 -7.46 -5.20
N TYR A 128 10.34 -6.25 -4.66
CA TYR A 128 10.95 -5.06 -5.23
C TYR A 128 12.44 -5.14 -4.89
N PRO A 129 13.34 -5.32 -5.87
CA PRO A 129 14.75 -5.51 -5.57
C PRO A 129 15.33 -4.21 -5.02
N ASN A 130 15.42 -4.12 -3.69
CA ASN A 130 16.28 -3.13 -3.05
C ASN A 130 17.74 -3.55 -3.27
N THR A 131 18.48 -2.76 -4.06
CA THR A 131 19.94 -2.70 -4.20
C THR A 131 20.69 -3.96 -4.70
N PRO A 132 21.69 -3.82 -5.60
CA PRO A 132 22.48 -4.96 -6.06
C PRO A 132 23.39 -5.45 -4.92
N GLN A 133 23.05 -6.59 -4.31
CA GLN A 133 23.99 -7.28 -3.42
C GLN A 133 25.03 -8.01 -4.27
N ASN A 134 26.19 -7.35 -4.38
CA ASN A 134 27.43 -7.98 -4.80
C ASN A 134 27.84 -8.96 -3.69
N HIS A 135 27.49 -10.25 -3.81
CA HIS A 135 28.17 -11.30 -3.05
C HIS A 135 28.13 -12.64 -3.79
N MET A 136 29.31 -13.01 -4.28
CA MET A 136 29.67 -14.28 -4.88
C MET A 136 29.39 -15.49 -3.96
N PHE A 137 29.01 -16.60 -4.61
CA PHE A 137 29.00 -18.02 -4.17
C PHE A 137 28.08 -18.49 -3.03
N HIS A 138 27.05 -19.25 -3.39
CA HIS A 138 26.83 -20.58 -2.78
C HIS A 138 26.05 -21.53 -3.70
N VAL A 139 26.55 -22.77 -3.81
CA VAL A 139 25.99 -23.91 -4.56
C VAL A 139 25.62 -25.00 -3.55
N ASN A 140 24.58 -25.81 -3.86
CA ASN A 140 24.05 -27.03 -3.19
C ASN A 140 22.94 -26.84 -2.13
N SER A 141 21.88 -27.66 -1.98
CA SER A 141 21.23 -28.76 -2.75
C SER A 141 19.87 -29.11 -2.02
N PRO A 142 19.16 -30.26 -2.19
CA PRO A 142 17.78 -30.37 -2.66
C PRO A 142 16.70 -30.66 -1.58
N GLY A 143 15.45 -30.21 -1.81
CA GLY A 143 14.29 -30.41 -0.92
C GLY A 143 13.40 -31.59 -1.32
N ASN A 144 13.36 -32.59 -0.46
CA ASN A 144 12.56 -33.81 -0.44
C ASN A 144 11.04 -33.56 -0.46
N CYS A 145 10.29 -34.23 -1.34
CA CYS A 145 8.81 -34.25 -1.35
C CYS A 145 8.25 -35.63 -1.03
N SER A 146 7.65 -35.76 0.15
CA SER A 146 6.69 -36.79 0.59
C SER A 146 6.02 -36.17 1.83
N ILE A 147 4.70 -36.17 2.10
CA ILE A 147 3.66 -37.21 2.08
C ILE A 147 2.30 -36.46 2.18
N ARG A 148 1.23 -36.91 1.50
CA ARG A 148 -0.08 -37.20 2.13
C ARG A 148 -1.05 -37.92 1.18
N GLU A 149 -1.37 -39.14 1.61
CA GLU A 149 -2.32 -40.11 1.06
C GLU A 149 -3.77 -39.59 1.02
N THR A 150 -4.51 -40.03 0.00
CA THR A 150 -5.95 -39.85 -0.15
C THR A 150 -6.71 -41.10 0.34
N SER A 151 -7.77 -40.91 1.12
CA SER A 151 -8.56 -41.96 1.75
C SER A 151 -9.68 -42.56 0.86
N SER A 152 -9.65 -43.91 0.72
CA SER A 152 -10.71 -44.94 0.76
C SER A 152 -12.04 -44.83 -0.02
N VAL A 153 -12.32 -45.81 -0.92
CA VAL A 153 -13.67 -46.41 -1.11
C VAL A 153 -13.61 -47.93 -1.45
N HIS A 154 -14.16 -48.72 -0.52
CA HIS A 154 -14.84 -50.04 -0.50
C HIS A 154 -15.01 -50.94 -1.76
N SER A 155 -14.82 -52.26 -1.59
CA SER A 155 -15.76 -53.37 -1.97
C SER A 155 -15.27 -54.75 -1.45
N GLU A 156 -16.15 -55.52 -0.79
CA GLU A 156 -15.93 -56.88 -0.26
C GLU A 156 -16.09 -57.99 -1.35
N PRO A 157 -15.59 -59.23 -1.12
CA PRO A 157 -15.96 -60.40 -1.90
C PRO A 157 -16.97 -61.33 -1.17
N VAL A 158 -17.86 -61.92 -1.97
CA VAL A 158 -18.85 -62.95 -1.59
C VAL A 158 -18.18 -64.29 -1.31
N THR A 159 -18.77 -65.04 -0.35
CA THR A 159 -18.45 -66.41 0.12
C THR A 159 -18.08 -67.42 -0.94
#